data_AF-A0A235ADJ6-F1
#
_entry.id   AF-A0A235ADJ6-F1
#
_cell.length_a   1.000
_cell.length_b   1.000
_cell.length_c   1.000
_cell.angle_alpha   90.00
_cell.angle_beta   90.00
_cell.angle_gamma   90.00
#
_symmetry.space_group_name_H-M   'P 1'
#
loop_
_entity.id
_entity.type
_entity.pdbx_description
1 polymer ?
#
loop_
_entity_poly.entity_id
_entity_poly.type
_entity_poly.pdbx_seq_one_letter_code
_entity_poly.pdbx_strand_id
1 'polypeptide(L)'
;MYRRRSSSPTGTAAVRAAPRTGIVTGMTSPQLLVPDATRLDAASVRTLEMIAALRPRLTALREEVDAVRRRAAELERDTAWRARAARDYRERLAAWRERSDDAAMRIDRLDDELRRVQARLVAGGR
;
A
#
# COMPACT_ATOMS: atom_id res chain seq x y z
N MET A 1 -16.39 -36.05 -6.34
CA MET A 1 -16.94 -35.60 -7.64
C MET A 1 -16.88 -34.08 -7.64
N TYR A 2 -16.01 -33.38 -8.37
CA TYR A 2 -15.89 -33.28 -9.83
C TYR A 2 -14.42 -33.14 -10.26
N ARG A 3 -14.13 -33.59 -11.48
CA ARG A 3 -12.81 -33.66 -12.13
C ARG A 3 -12.84 -32.80 -13.40
N ARG A 4 -11.85 -31.93 -13.60
CA ARG A 4 -11.28 -31.53 -14.92
C ARG A 4 -10.02 -30.69 -14.66
N ARG A 5 -8.80 -31.19 -14.83
CA ARG A 5 -8.05 -31.51 -16.07
C ARG A 5 -7.84 -30.33 -17.03
N SER A 6 -6.64 -29.74 -16.88
CA SER A 6 -5.57 -29.60 -17.90
C SER A 6 -5.84 -28.80 -19.16
N SER A 7 -4.94 -27.86 -19.47
CA SER A 7 -4.00 -27.98 -20.61
C SER A 7 -2.96 -26.84 -20.63
N SER A 8 -1.68 -27.22 -20.63
CA SER A 8 -0.58 -26.44 -21.21
C SER A 8 -0.39 -26.83 -22.68
N PRO A 9 0.22 -25.97 -23.50
CA PRO A 9 1.32 -26.38 -24.40
C PRO A 9 2.49 -25.38 -24.31
N THR A 10 3.77 -25.73 -24.16
CA THR A 10 4.71 -26.61 -24.92
C THR A 10 5.33 -25.96 -26.17
N GLY A 11 6.67 -25.85 -26.14
CA GLY A 11 7.60 -25.78 -27.30
C GLY A 11 7.80 -24.36 -27.86
N THR A 12 8.94 -23.91 -28.37
CA THR A 12 10.16 -24.50 -28.96
C THR A 12 11.01 -23.27 -29.39
N ALA A 13 12.32 -23.22 -29.63
CA ALA A 13 13.41 -24.17 -29.75
C ALA A 13 14.73 -23.39 -29.60
N ALA A 14 15.80 -24.09 -29.22
CA ALA A 14 17.18 -23.64 -29.33
C ALA A 14 17.64 -23.58 -30.80
N VAL A 15 18.50 -22.61 -31.14
CA VAL A 15 19.33 -22.66 -32.36
C VAL A 15 20.79 -22.48 -31.98
N ARG A 16 21.58 -23.46 -32.42
CA ARG A 16 23.00 -23.69 -32.19
C ARG A 16 23.84 -23.00 -33.28
N ALA A 17 25.08 -22.65 -32.90
CA ALA A 17 26.11 -21.95 -33.66
C ALA A 17 26.60 -22.62 -34.97
N ALA A 18 27.18 -21.82 -35.88
CA ALA A 18 28.43 -22.11 -36.60
C ALA A 18 28.96 -20.87 -37.40
N PRO A 19 30.28 -20.78 -37.67
CA PRO A 19 31.01 -19.55 -38.05
C PRO A 19 31.23 -19.40 -39.56
N ARG A 20 31.61 -18.20 -40.01
CA ARG A 20 32.26 -17.99 -41.31
C ARG A 20 33.44 -17.02 -41.18
N THR A 21 34.63 -17.61 -41.25
CA THR A 21 35.91 -16.98 -41.58
C THR A 21 35.90 -16.48 -43.03
N GLY A 22 36.43 -15.27 -43.23
CA GLY A 22 36.73 -14.71 -44.54
C GLY A 22 37.73 -13.57 -44.37
N ILE A 23 39.02 -13.87 -44.60
CA ILE A 23 40.13 -12.92 -44.63
C ILE A 23 40.14 -12.24 -46.00
N VAL A 24 40.20 -10.90 -46.06
CA VAL A 24 40.88 -10.19 -47.16
C VAL A 24 41.68 -9.03 -46.59
N THR A 25 42.99 -9.25 -46.54
CA THR A 25 44.05 -8.27 -46.37
C THR A 25 44.09 -7.40 -47.63
N GLY A 26 43.82 -6.10 -47.48
CA GLY A 26 43.89 -5.11 -48.55
C GLY A 26 44.56 -3.84 -48.07
N MET A 27 45.78 -3.63 -48.57
CA MET A 27 46.74 -2.57 -48.30
C MET A 27 46.19 -1.12 -48.20
N THR A 28 46.68 -0.42 -47.18
CA THR A 28 47.08 1.01 -47.16
C THR A 28 46.21 2.05 -47.86
N SER A 29 45.56 2.90 -47.06
CA SER A 29 45.50 4.34 -47.33
C SER A 29 45.87 5.10 -46.05
N PRO A 30 46.90 5.97 -46.10
CA PRO A 30 47.38 6.72 -44.96
C PRO A 30 46.51 7.97 -44.72
N GLN A 31 46.31 8.27 -43.43
CA GLN A 31 45.99 9.60 -42.91
C GLN A 31 44.78 10.32 -43.52
N LEU A 32 43.61 10.08 -42.91
CA LEU A 32 42.71 11.20 -42.61
C LEU A 32 42.74 11.39 -41.09
N LEU A 33 43.39 12.47 -40.70
CA LEU A 33 43.20 13.16 -39.43
C LEU A 33 41.72 13.05 -39.00
N VAL A 34 41.45 12.28 -37.95
CA VAL A 34 40.34 12.61 -37.05
C VAL A 34 40.94 12.86 -35.67
N PRO A 35 41.61 13.99 -35.43
CA PRO A 35 41.76 14.51 -34.09
C PRO A 35 40.48 15.28 -33.76
N ASP A 36 39.34 14.60 -33.73
CA ASP A 36 38.11 15.16 -33.16
C ASP A 36 37.27 14.08 -32.48
N ALA A 37 37.96 13.12 -31.86
CA ALA A 37 37.46 12.51 -30.63
C ALA A 37 37.42 13.60 -29.54
N THR A 38 36.46 14.51 -29.70
CA THR A 38 35.87 15.36 -28.68
C THR A 38 36.88 16.05 -27.76
N ARG A 39 37.48 17.14 -28.23
CA ARG A 39 37.87 18.19 -27.28
C ARG A 39 36.58 18.75 -26.69
N LEU A 40 36.12 18.15 -25.59
CA LEU A 40 35.11 18.77 -24.74
C LEU A 40 35.61 20.18 -24.41
N ASP A 41 34.88 21.20 -24.86
CA ASP A 41 35.21 22.57 -24.46
C ASP A 41 35.03 22.71 -22.94
N ALA A 42 35.67 23.75 -22.36
CA ALA A 42 35.65 23.98 -20.93
C ALA A 42 34.23 24.20 -20.33
N ALA A 43 33.25 24.66 -21.13
CA ALA A 43 31.86 24.76 -20.71
C ALA A 43 31.18 23.38 -20.64
N SER A 44 31.49 22.49 -21.59
CA SER A 44 30.98 21.12 -21.59
C SER A 44 31.54 20.29 -20.42
N VAL A 45 32.83 20.45 -20.08
CA VAL A 45 33.43 19.82 -18.88
C VAL A 45 32.76 20.30 -17.60
N ARG A 46 32.60 21.63 -17.43
CA ARG A 46 31.91 22.20 -16.26
C ARG A 46 30.47 21.73 -16.14
N THR A 47 29.78 21.56 -17.27
CA THR A 47 28.41 21.04 -17.28
C THR A 47 28.36 19.58 -16.81
N LEU A 48 29.31 18.74 -17.24
CA LEU A 48 29.40 17.35 -16.79
C LEU A 48 29.76 17.25 -15.30
N GLU A 49 30.65 18.10 -14.80
CA GLU A 49 30.97 18.19 -13.36
C GLU A 49 29.75 18.60 -12.54
N MET A 50 28.97 19.58 -13.01
CA MET A 50 27.73 19.99 -12.38
C MET A 50 26.68 18.87 -12.38
N ILE A 51 26.52 18.14 -13.49
CA ILE A 51 25.64 16.97 -13.57
C ILE A 51 26.10 15.88 -12.59
N ALA A 52 27.41 15.61 -12.54
CA ALA A 52 27.98 14.63 -11.62
C ALA A 52 27.73 15.01 -10.15
N ALA A 53 27.82 16.30 -9.81
CA ALA A 53 27.52 16.82 -8.47
C ALA A 53 26.01 16.79 -8.13
N LEU A 54 25.13 16.96 -9.12
CA LEU A 54 23.67 17.00 -8.91
C LEU A 54 23.04 15.60 -8.88
N ARG A 55 23.60 14.60 -9.57
CA ARG A 55 23.06 13.23 -9.59
C ARG A 55 22.89 12.62 -8.19
N PRO A 56 23.87 12.66 -7.28
CA PRO A 56 23.71 12.14 -5.92
C PRO A 56 22.59 12.86 -5.14
N ARG A 57 22.45 14.17 -5.35
CA ARG A 57 21.38 14.97 -4.71
C ARG A 57 19.99 14.54 -5.19
N LEU A 58 19.84 14.26 -6.49
CA LEU A 58 18.58 13.73 -7.03
C LEU A 58 18.26 12.34 -6.47
N THR A 59 19.26 11.47 -6.31
CA THR A 59 19.07 10.16 -5.67
C THR A 59 18.62 10.31 -4.22
N ALA A 60 19.30 11.17 -3.44
CA ALA A 60 18.93 11.43 -2.05
C ALA A 60 17.49 11.98 -1.93
N LEU A 61 17.12 12.96 -2.76
CA LEU A 61 15.76 13.50 -2.78
C LEU A 61 14.72 12.44 -3.15
N ARG A 62 15.05 11.51 -4.05
CA ARG A 62 14.16 10.40 -4.40
C ARG A 62 13.95 9.47 -3.21
N GLU A 63 15.01 9.14 -2.49
CA GLU A 63 14.94 8.32 -1.27
C GLU A 63 14.13 9.00 -0.17
N GLU A 64 14.29 10.33 0.00
CA GLU A 64 13.50 11.13 0.93
C GLU A 64 12.01 11.10 0.55
N VAL A 65 11.66 11.30 -0.72
CA VAL A 65 10.28 11.21 -1.21
C VAL A 65 9.70 9.82 -0.95
N ASP A 66 10.47 8.76 -1.21
CA ASP A 66 10.02 7.39 -0.98
C ASP A 66 9.90 7.06 0.53
N ALA A 67 10.71 7.67 1.39
CA ALA A 67 10.53 7.61 2.84
C ALA A 67 9.25 8.32 3.29
N VAL A 68 8.97 9.53 2.78
CA VAL A 68 7.73 10.28 3.06
C VAL A 68 6.51 9.48 2.62
N ARG A 69 6.54 8.87 1.42
CA ARG A 69 5.45 8.01 0.93
C ARG A 69 5.20 6.80 1.82
N ARG A 70 6.25 6.12 2.27
CA ARG A 70 6.11 4.99 3.21
C ARG A 70 5.48 5.44 4.52
N ARG A 71 5.93 6.58 5.06
CA ARG A 71 5.40 7.12 6.31
C ARG A 71 3.93 7.54 6.19
N ALA A 72 3.55 8.12 5.05
CA ALA A 72 2.15 8.45 4.76
C ALA A 72 1.26 7.18 4.74
N ALA A 73 1.72 6.11 4.10
CA ALA A 73 1.00 4.83 4.07
C ALA A 73 0.86 4.18 5.45
N GLU A 74 1.89 4.29 6.31
CA GLU A 74 1.81 3.86 7.71
C GLU A 74 0.75 4.66 8.48
N LEU A 75 0.76 5.99 8.34
CA LEU A 75 -0.22 6.86 9.00
C LEU A 75 -1.66 6.58 8.53
N GLU A 76 -1.85 6.31 7.24
CA GLU A 76 -3.15 5.92 6.69
C GLU A 76 -3.66 4.61 7.31
N ARG A 77 -2.79 3.60 7.46
CA ARG A 77 -3.16 2.34 8.13
C ARG A 77 -3.53 2.55 9.59
N ASP A 78 -2.73 3.33 10.32
CA ASP A 78 -2.97 3.62 11.73
C ASP A 78 -4.30 4.38 11.94
N THR A 79 -4.56 5.39 11.12
CA THR A 79 -5.80 6.17 11.17
C THR A 79 -7.01 5.31 10.80
N ALA A 80 -6.89 4.45 9.80
CA ALA A 80 -7.93 3.49 9.45
C ALA A 80 -8.20 2.48 10.59
N TRP A 81 -7.18 2.02 11.30
CA TRP A 81 -7.34 1.16 12.47
C TRP A 81 -8.06 1.90 13.61
N ARG A 82 -7.65 3.13 13.93
CA ARG A 82 -8.31 3.97 14.96
C ARG A 82 -9.77 4.24 14.62
N ALA A 83 -10.07 4.52 13.35
CA ALA A 83 -11.44 4.73 12.90
C ALA A 83 -12.33 3.50 13.09
N ARG A 84 -11.80 2.30 12.80
CA ARG A 84 -12.49 1.02 13.09
C ARG A 84 -12.70 0.82 14.58
N ALA A 85 -11.67 0.98 15.41
CA ALA A 85 -11.79 0.86 16.85
C ALA A 85 -12.82 1.84 17.45
N ALA A 86 -12.86 3.08 16.96
CA ALA A 86 -13.85 4.07 17.38
C ALA A 86 -15.28 3.72 16.93
N ARG A 87 -15.43 3.03 15.79
CA ARG A 87 -16.72 2.49 15.35
C ARG A 87 -17.17 1.36 16.28
N ASP A 88 -16.31 0.39 16.55
CA ASP A 88 -16.61 -0.75 17.43
C ASP A 88 -17.01 -0.27 18.84
N TYR A 89 -16.33 0.76 19.37
CA TYR A 89 -16.67 1.37 20.65
C TYR A 89 -18.07 2.00 20.64
N ARG A 90 -18.42 2.75 19.59
CA ARG A 90 -19.75 3.36 19.44
C ARG A 90 -20.85 2.32 19.33
N GLU A 91 -20.62 1.24 18.59
CA GLU A 91 -21.56 0.12 18.48
C GLU A 91 -21.79 -0.57 19.84
N ARG A 92 -20.72 -0.83 20.59
CA ARG A 92 -20.82 -1.39 21.95
C ARG A 92 -21.53 -0.46 22.92
N LEU A 93 -21.29 0.85 22.83
CA LEU A 93 -21.98 1.85 23.65
C LEU A 93 -23.47 1.93 23.31
N ALA A 94 -23.85 1.87 22.04
CA ALA A 94 -25.25 1.83 21.63
C ALA A 94 -25.95 0.58 22.18
N ALA A 95 -25.33 -0.60 22.05
CA ALA A 95 -25.88 -1.84 22.60
C ALA A 95 -25.99 -1.81 24.14
N TRP A 96 -25.07 -1.11 24.83
CA TRP A 96 -25.16 -0.94 26.28
C TRP A 96 -26.32 -0.01 26.68
N ARG A 97 -26.56 1.06 25.91
CA ARG A 97 -27.73 1.94 26.12
C ARG A 97 -29.04 1.20 25.94
N GLU A 98 -29.18 0.44 24.85
CA GLU A 98 -30.38 -0.37 24.60
C GLU A 98 -30.67 -1.34 25.75
N ARG A 99 -29.65 -2.05 26.25
CA ARG A 99 -29.82 -2.93 27.43
C ARG A 99 -30.20 -2.18 28.70
N SER A 100 -29.72 -0.94 28.85
CA SER A 100 -30.02 -0.11 30.02
C SER A 100 -31.46 0.40 29.96
N ASP A 101 -31.91 0.83 28.78
CA ASP A 101 -33.29 1.26 28.53
C ASP A 101 -34.27 0.10 28.74
N ASP A 102 -33.93 -1.09 28.23
CA ASP A 102 -34.67 -2.33 28.48
C ASP A 102 -34.78 -2.66 29.97
N ALA A 103 -33.69 -2.50 30.72
CA ALA A 103 -33.68 -2.73 32.16
C ALA A 103 -34.56 -1.71 32.89
N ALA A 104 -34.50 -0.44 32.51
CA ALA A 104 -35.36 0.62 33.07
C ALA A 104 -36.84 0.30 32.86
N MET A 105 -37.25 -0.06 31.63
CA MET A 105 -38.64 -0.46 31.35
C MET A 105 -39.10 -1.66 32.17
N ARG A 106 -38.22 -2.65 32.42
CA ARG A 106 -38.56 -3.79 33.28
C ARG A 106 -38.74 -3.37 34.72
N ILE A 107 -37.89 -2.49 35.23
CA ILE A 107 -37.99 -1.94 36.59
C ILE A 107 -39.32 -1.19 36.74
N ASP A 108 -39.66 -0.31 35.80
CA ASP A 108 -40.92 0.45 35.84
C ASP A 108 -42.14 -0.47 35.84
N ARG A 109 -42.13 -1.52 35.00
CA ARG A 109 -43.20 -2.53 35.00
C ARG A 109 -43.32 -3.23 36.36
N LEU A 110 -42.20 -3.65 36.94
CA LEU A 110 -42.20 -4.32 38.25
C LEU A 110 -42.69 -3.38 39.36
N ASP A 111 -42.31 -2.09 39.32
CA ASP A 111 -42.78 -1.09 40.28
C ASP A 111 -44.30 -0.88 40.17
N ASP A 112 -44.83 -0.81 38.96
CA ASP A 112 -46.28 -0.73 38.73
C ASP A 112 -47.02 -2.00 39.20
N GLU A 113 -46.46 -3.18 38.99
CA GLU A 113 -47.01 -4.44 39.51
C GLU A 113 -47.03 -4.43 41.05
N LEU A 114 -45.95 -4.00 41.70
CA LEU A 114 -45.87 -3.88 43.15
C LEU A 114 -46.91 -2.89 43.69
N ARG A 115 -47.07 -1.72 43.05
CA ARG A 115 -48.12 -0.74 43.42
C ARG A 115 -49.52 -1.34 43.35
N ARG A 116 -49.82 -2.12 42.31
CA ARG A 116 -51.13 -2.80 42.18
C ARG A 116 -51.36 -3.84 43.27
N VAL A 117 -50.33 -4.62 43.60
CA VAL A 117 -50.40 -5.61 44.70
C VAL A 117 -50.61 -4.91 46.03
N GLN A 118 -49.87 -3.84 46.30
CA GLN A 118 -50.01 -3.03 47.52
C GLN A 118 -51.43 -2.46 47.64
N ALA A 119 -51.97 -1.86 46.58
CA ALA A 119 -53.33 -1.33 46.58
C ALA A 119 -54.39 -2.40 46.87
N ARG A 120 -54.22 -3.62 46.33
CA ARG A 120 -55.12 -4.75 46.59
C ARG A 120 -55.08 -5.20 48.04
N LEU A 121 -53.89 -5.29 48.63
CA LEU A 121 -53.72 -5.66 50.04
C LEU A 121 -54.36 -4.63 50.97
N VAL A 122 -54.21 -3.33 50.68
CA VAL A 122 -54.84 -2.25 51.44
C VAL A 122 -56.37 -2.28 51.30
N ALA A 123 -56.90 -2.58 50.12
CA ALA A 123 -58.34 -2.63 49.86
C ALA A 123 -59.03 -3.89 50.40
N GLY A 124 -58.35 -5.04 50.42
CA GLY A 124 -58.88 -6.33 50.86
C GLY A 124 -58.66 -6.66 52.35
N GLY A 125 -58.02 -5.76 53.11
CA GLY A 125 -57.73 -5.93 54.54
C GLY A 125 -58.78 -5.33 55.49
N ARG A 126 -60.04 -5.20 55.07
CA ARG A 126 -61.17 -4.84 55.95
C ARG A 126 -62.15 -5.99 56.06
#